data_AF-A0A1F2RHK1-F1
#
_entry.id   AF-A0A1F2RHK1-F1
#
_cell.length_a   1.000
_cell.length_b   1.000
_cell.length_c   1.000
_cell.angle_alpha   90.00
_cell.angle_beta   90.00
_cell.angle_gamma   90.00
#
_symmetry.space_group_name_H-M   'P 1'
#
loop_
_entity.id
_entity.type
_entity.pdbx_description
1 polymer ?
#
loop_
_entity_poly.entity_id
_entity_poly.type
_entity_poly.pdbx_seq_one_letter_code
_entity_poly.pdbx_strand_id
1 'polypeptide(L)'
;MHATTPTSRDVTLQELAHEPTIYLIPECGSHEELDALLPSLCEEIFTEQFDGWYRDTATWPKDRSFEVFRLWFNNQHHSMLIDLCDEPLIRE
;
A
#
# COMPACT_ATOMS: atom_id res chain seq x y z
N MET A 1 -37.26 17.29 -16.76
CA MET A 1 -36.51 17.99 -15.70
C MET A 1 -35.73 16.93 -14.95
N HIS A 2 -34.39 16.89 -15.12
CA HIS A 2 -33.55 15.91 -14.46
C HIS A 2 -33.33 16.35 -13.01
N ALA A 3 -33.86 15.58 -12.06
CA ALA A 3 -33.52 15.73 -10.66
C ALA A 3 -32.07 15.26 -10.49
N THR A 4 -31.17 16.19 -10.23
CA THR A 4 -29.80 15.90 -9.80
C THR A 4 -29.87 15.30 -8.40
N THR A 5 -29.51 14.03 -8.24
CA THR A 5 -29.25 13.44 -6.93
C THR A 5 -27.86 13.92 -6.48
N PRO A 6 -27.70 14.72 -5.42
CA PRO A 6 -26.41 14.86 -4.78
C PRO A 6 -26.32 13.77 -3.73
N THR A 7 -25.87 12.59 -4.11
CA THR A 7 -25.47 11.57 -3.12
C THR A 7 -23.95 11.53 -3.08
N SER A 8 -23.34 12.67 -2.75
CA SER A 8 -21.97 12.66 -2.23
C SER A 8 -22.09 12.12 -0.81
N ARG A 9 -21.96 10.81 -0.66
CA ARG A 9 -21.77 10.21 0.67
C ARG A 9 -20.42 10.67 1.19
N ASP A 10 -20.37 11.13 2.43
CA ASP A 10 -19.11 11.29 3.14
C ASP A 10 -18.52 9.90 3.33
N VAL A 11 -17.55 9.54 2.49
CA VAL A 11 -16.76 8.32 2.64
C VAL A 11 -15.65 8.62 3.64
N THR A 12 -15.56 7.81 4.68
CA THR A 12 -14.49 7.94 5.68
C THR A 12 -13.17 7.39 5.13
N LEU A 13 -12.03 7.88 5.61
CA LEU A 13 -10.72 7.31 5.26
C LEU A 13 -10.63 5.81 5.59
N GLN A 14 -11.34 5.38 6.63
CA GLN A 14 -11.41 3.97 7.03
C GLN A 14 -12.18 3.11 6.01
N GLU A 15 -13.23 3.65 5.38
CA GLU A 15 -13.95 2.97 4.30
C GLU A 15 -13.14 2.90 3.01
N LEU A 16 -12.31 3.92 2.72
CA LEU A 16 -11.38 3.88 1.59
C LEU A 16 -10.23 2.87 1.81
N ALA A 17 -9.85 2.63 3.07
CA ALA A 17 -8.78 1.70 3.45
C ALA A 17 -9.27 0.27 3.70
N HIS A 18 -10.49 -0.08 3.27
CA HIS A 18 -11.15 -1.34 3.64
C HIS A 18 -10.42 -2.60 3.13
N GLU A 19 -9.67 -2.51 2.03
CA GLU A 19 -8.89 -3.62 1.47
C GLU A 19 -7.42 -3.21 1.36
N PRO A 20 -6.56 -3.57 2.33
CA PRO A 20 -5.14 -3.26 2.25
C PRO A 20 -4.44 -4.16 1.23
N THR A 21 -3.49 -3.59 0.49
CA THR A 21 -2.55 -4.36 -0.32
C THR A 21 -1.56 -5.10 0.58
N ILE A 22 -1.38 -6.40 0.36
CA ILE A 22 -0.41 -7.23 1.09
C ILE A 22 0.81 -7.46 0.21
N TYR A 23 1.98 -7.10 0.74
CA TYR A 23 3.26 -7.32 0.08
C TYR A 23 4.02 -8.45 0.78
N LEU A 24 4.47 -9.44 0.02
CA LEU A 24 5.40 -10.45 0.50
C LEU A 24 6.81 -9.89 0.45
N ILE A 25 7.52 -10.01 1.57
CA ILE A 25 8.90 -9.53 1.74
C ILE A 25 9.81 -10.71 2.12
N PRO A 26 11.14 -10.57 1.97
CA PRO A 26 12.09 -11.51 2.55
C PRO A 26 11.79 -11.79 4.03
N GLU A 27 12.03 -13.03 4.46
CA GLU A 27 11.82 -13.44 5.84
C GLU A 27 12.61 -12.54 6.80
N CYS A 28 11.91 -12.00 7.80
CA CYS A 28 12.48 -11.20 8.88
C CYS A 28 12.23 -11.96 10.19
N GLY A 29 13.31 -12.34 10.88
CA GLY A 29 13.25 -13.03 12.17
C GLY A 29 13.04 -12.08 13.36
N SER A 30 13.21 -10.78 13.17
CA SER A 30 13.00 -9.76 14.22
C SER A 30 12.45 -8.45 13.68
N HIS A 31 12.02 -7.58 14.59
CA HIS A 31 11.55 -6.23 14.24
C HIS A 31 12.69 -5.35 13.73
N GLU A 32 13.90 -5.50 14.26
CA GLU A 32 15.10 -4.77 13.82
C GLU A 32 15.48 -5.11 12.38
N GLU A 33 15.35 -6.39 11.99
CA GLU A 33 15.57 -6.82 10.61
C GLU A 33 14.55 -6.21 9.66
N LEU A 34 13.27 -6.17 10.07
CA LEU A 34 12.21 -5.51 9.32
C LEU A 34 12.47 -4.00 9.16
N ASP A 35 12.83 -3.32 10.25
CA ASP A 35 13.14 -1.88 10.24
C ASP A 35 14.35 -1.55 9.35
N ALA A 36 15.32 -2.45 9.25
CA ALA A 36 16.46 -2.31 8.34
C ALA A 36 16.09 -2.58 6.88
N LEU A 37 15.13 -3.48 6.64
CA LEU A 37 14.69 -3.88 5.30
C LEU A 37 13.72 -2.87 4.67
N LEU A 38 12.73 -2.38 5.43
CA LEU A 38 11.65 -1.51 4.93
C LEU A 38 12.14 -0.28 4.14
N PRO A 39 13.21 0.44 4.53
CA PRO A 39 13.73 1.57 3.76
C PRO A 39 14.18 1.20 2.34
N SER A 40 14.61 -0.05 2.12
CA SER A 40 15.01 -0.53 0.78
C SER A 40 13.82 -0.90 -0.11
N LEU A 41 12.68 -1.23 0.50
CA LEU A 41 11.46 -1.63 -0.20
C LEU A 41 10.47 -0.46 -0.36
N CYS A 42 10.62 0.60 0.44
CA CYS A 42 9.61 1.63 0.54
C CYS A 42 9.37 2.37 -0.78
N GLU A 43 10.41 2.63 -1.59
CA GLU A 43 10.23 3.32 -2.87
C GLU A 43 9.44 2.47 -3.89
N GLU A 44 9.65 1.15 -3.87
CA GLU A 44 8.91 0.20 -4.72
C GLU A 44 7.44 0.15 -4.30
N ILE A 45 7.16 -0.07 -3.01
CA ILE A 45 5.79 -0.08 -2.47
C ILE A 45 5.08 1.26 -2.75
N PHE A 46 5.78 2.39 -2.56
CA PHE A 46 5.24 3.72 -2.83
C PHE A 46 4.84 3.84 -4.30
N THR A 47 5.69 3.39 -5.22
CA THR A 47 5.45 3.47 -6.67
C THR A 47 4.26 2.61 -7.10
N GLU A 48 4.20 1.36 -6.64
CA GLU A 48 3.08 0.43 -6.94
C GLU A 48 1.74 0.98 -6.47
N GLN A 49 1.68 1.46 -5.22
CA GLN A 49 0.46 2.04 -4.67
C GLN A 49 -0.01 3.28 -5.47
N PHE A 50 0.93 4.14 -5.86
CA PHE A 50 0.59 5.34 -6.61
C PHE A 50 0.19 5.05 -8.05
N ASP A 51 0.80 4.05 -8.71
CA ASP A 51 0.38 3.66 -10.06
C ASP A 51 -1.04 3.07 -10.06
N GLY A 52 -1.38 2.32 -9.00
CA GLY A 52 -2.74 1.82 -8.76
C GLY A 52 -3.78 2.92 -8.51
N TRP A 53 -3.39 4.04 -7.87
CA TRP A 53 -4.31 5.14 -7.54
C TRP A 53 -4.41 6.22 -8.62
N TYR A 54 -3.28 6.63 -9.21
CA TYR A 54 -3.19 7.76 -10.11
C TYR A 54 -1.99 7.64 -11.07
N ARG A 55 -2.28 7.34 -12.33
CA ARG A 55 -1.25 7.07 -13.37
C ARG A 55 -0.46 8.30 -13.83
N ASP A 56 -0.88 9.52 -13.46
CA ASP A 56 -0.11 10.73 -13.77
C ASP A 56 1.03 10.90 -12.77
N THR A 57 2.20 10.39 -13.14
CA THR A 57 3.41 10.45 -12.31
C THR A 57 3.88 11.88 -12.01
N ALA A 58 3.43 12.89 -12.77
CA ALA A 58 3.79 14.28 -12.53
C ALA A 58 3.17 14.84 -11.23
N THR A 59 2.09 14.22 -10.73
CA THR A 59 1.43 14.62 -9.48
C THR A 59 1.95 13.87 -8.26
N TRP A 60 2.88 12.93 -8.44
CA TRP A 60 3.42 12.16 -7.33
C TRP A 60 4.37 13.00 -6.47
N PRO A 61 4.48 12.69 -5.16
CA PRO A 61 5.50 13.29 -4.31
C PRO A 61 6.89 13.09 -4.91
N LYS A 62 7.66 14.18 -5.01
CA LYS A 62 9.05 14.13 -5.48
C LYS A 62 9.98 13.45 -4.49
N ASP A 63 9.70 13.65 -3.20
CA ASP A 63 10.36 12.97 -2.11
C ASP A 63 9.56 11.71 -1.76
N ARG A 64 10.20 10.55 -1.93
CA ARG A 64 9.66 9.22 -1.62
C ARG A 64 10.57 8.48 -0.64
N SER A 65 11.29 9.25 0.18
CA SER A 65 12.09 8.71 1.27
C SER A 65 11.23 7.91 2.26
N PHE A 66 11.89 7.05 3.04
CA PHE A 66 11.21 6.27 4.07
C PHE A 66 10.48 7.14 5.11
N GLU A 67 10.97 8.35 5.37
CA GLU A 67 10.29 9.30 6.25
C GLU A 67 8.92 9.70 5.69
N VAL A 68 8.87 10.06 4.40
CA VAL A 68 7.61 10.36 3.70
C VAL A 68 6.73 9.12 3.65
N PHE A 69 7.28 7.94 3.33
CA PHE A 69 6.53 6.69 3.31
C PHE A 69 5.74 6.45 4.62
N ARG A 70 6.37 6.64 5.78
CA ARG A 70 5.71 6.47 7.09
C ARG A 70 4.60 7.48 7.39
N LEU A 71 4.60 8.64 6.72
CA LEU A 71 3.53 9.62 6.83
C LEU A 71 2.33 9.30 5.94
N TRP A 72 2.59 8.64 4.81
CA TRP A 72 1.57 8.32 3.80
C TRP A 72 0.85 7.00 4.06
N PHE A 73 1.56 6.00 4.59
CA PHE A 73 1.03 4.65 4.72
C PHE A 73 0.94 4.20 6.18
N ASN A 74 -0.24 3.72 6.57
CA ASN A 74 -0.42 2.95 7.80
C ASN A 74 -0.19 1.46 7.50
N ASN A 75 1.06 0.99 7.67
CA ASN A 75 1.44 -0.39 7.38
C ASN A 75 1.37 -1.29 8.62
N GLN A 76 1.12 -2.58 8.40
CA GLN A 76 1.12 -3.62 9.43
C GLN A 76 1.98 -4.79 8.94
N HIS A 77 2.78 -5.36 9.85
CA HIS A 77 3.57 -6.55 9.56
C HIS A 77 2.86 -7.80 10.05
N HIS A 78 2.79 -8.81 9.19
CA HIS A 78 2.28 -10.14 9.51
C HIS A 78 3.41 -11.14 9.35
N SER A 79 3.82 -11.78 10.44
CA SER A 79 4.96 -12.71 10.45
C SER A 79 4.69 -14.03 9.72
N MET A 80 3.44 -14.35 9.44
CA MET A 80 3.06 -15.60 8.79
C MET A 80 1.83 -15.39 7.92
N LEU A 81 1.90 -15.95 6.72
CA LEU A 81 0.79 -16.08 5.78
C LEU A 81 0.71 -17.54 5.37
N ILE A 82 -0.50 -18.06 5.27
CA ILE A 82 -0.74 -19.44 4.83
C ILE A 82 -1.39 -19.35 3.46
N ASP A 83 -0.63 -19.73 2.44
CA ASP A 83 -1.19 -19.91 1.10
C ASP A 83 -1.95 -21.24 1.06
N LEU A 84 -3.22 -21.18 0.69
CA LEU A 84 -4.10 -22.34 0.52
C LEU A 84 -4.26 -22.72 -0.95
N CYS A 85 -3.64 -21.96 -1.86
CA CYS A 85 -3.62 -22.21 -3.29
C CYS A 85 -2.46 -23.15 -3.65
N ASP A 86 -2.67 -24.02 -4.64
CA ASP A 86 -1.62 -24.93 -5.12
C ASP A 86 -0.79 -24.29 -6.25
N GLU A 87 -1.31 -23.22 -6.85
CA GLU A 87 -0.67 -22.45 -7.90
C GLU A 87 0.42 -21.49 -7.37
N PRO A 88 1.50 -21.26 -8.14
CA PRO A 88 2.53 -20.32 -7.73
C PRO A 88 2.00 -18.88 -7.75
N LEU A 89 2.45 -18.07 -6.78
CA LEU A 89 2.22 -16.64 -6.78
C LEU A 89 2.88 -15.98 -7.99
N ILE A 90 2.13 -15.13 -8.68
CA ILE A 90 2.59 -14.37 -9.84
C ILE A 90 2.76 -12.91 -9.40
N ARG A 91 3.84 -12.29 -9.86
CA ARG A 91 4.05 -10.85 -9.68
C ARG A 91 3.24 -10.09 -10.72
N GLU A 92 2.39 -9.17 -10.27
CA GLU A 92 1.64 -8.24 -11.15
C GLU A 92 2.57 -7.26 -11.87
#